data_AF-A0A6P2D801-F1
#
_entry.id   AF-A0A6P2D801-F1
#
_cell.length_a   1.000
_cell.length_b   1.000
_cell.length_c   1.000
_cell.angle_alpha   90.00
_cell.angle_beta   90.00
_cell.angle_gamma   90.00
#
_symmetry.space_group_name_H-M   'P 1'
#
loop_
_entity.id
_entity.type
_entity.pdbx_description
1 polymer ?
#
loop_
_entity_poly.entity_id
_entity_poly.type
_entity_poly.pdbx_seq_one_letter_code
_entity_poly.pdbx_strand_id
1 'polypeptide(L)'
;MITVFRVTLVAAALSTGASALRAQERVTDLLGWVPARTNLVLFVDADALGKSAIAKKEKWGAGGEPVSGLDSLPPGVSQLVVASQFDPRSGPSGEVFVVRLKKPVSDADLLKVTGGSPDKIAGKNVVLTRNDRFVVNLKPGIAGGYQPANRQDTGRWLREADGTVSPKLSPVLATVGAGVGANAPVVLVLDTSDMFSPALVKTRLAATAAVKDKAAKIGPVADLFGQLHYVTLSIRATDKLVAELRLEFDAPAAPLDGAAQALLLEILKRSGFHSAEMDQWAATVRGNTVTFSGALTTESANELVAPFLHPSLGAVDQTTPDEVPVEQAKRQASQKYFQAVQKKMGEVQKTSPPTFQKLTAVLNSGARYIEELPLLNVDEELLQWGAALATTLRTMAIMSQKAGGAISLAEANKAMSVVSTPNYYTGGGYVGGYYGGYGWNYAVPSGSTSTAVVDNYASVNNIQTVTSQNEALYRRETWKAIQGGTLDIRRKMVKKYNVEF
;
A
#
# COMPACT_ATOMS: atom_id res chain seq x y z
N MET A 1 -16.99 -50.91 48.23
CA MET A 1 -16.51 -50.48 46.89
C MET A 1 -15.37 -49.49 47.13
N ILE A 2 -14.13 -49.97 47.32
CA ILE A 2 -13.11 -50.26 46.27
C ILE A 2 -12.81 -48.94 45.53
N THR A 3 -11.66 -48.26 45.61
CA THR A 3 -10.25 -48.64 45.88
C THR A 3 -9.40 -47.33 45.83
N VAL A 4 -8.57 -46.97 46.83
CA VAL A 4 -7.12 -47.33 47.02
C VAL A 4 -6.21 -46.55 46.02
N PHE A 5 -5.02 -45.95 46.28
CA PHE A 5 -3.98 -45.93 47.33
C PHE A 5 -3.17 -44.61 47.20
N ARG A 6 -2.76 -43.97 48.30
CA ARG A 6 -1.41 -43.97 48.94
C ARG A 6 -0.19 -43.67 48.04
N VAL A 7 0.31 -42.47 48.30
CA VAL A 7 1.61 -41.87 47.98
C VAL A 7 2.77 -42.69 48.55
N THR A 8 3.82 -42.92 47.76
CA THR A 8 5.18 -43.13 48.28
C THR A 8 6.17 -42.43 47.37
N LEU A 9 6.89 -41.50 47.99
CA LEU A 9 7.89 -40.60 47.43
C LEU A 9 9.23 -41.34 47.48
N VAL A 10 9.91 -41.46 46.33
CA VAL A 10 11.36 -41.72 46.28
C VAL A 10 11.97 -40.59 45.48
N ALA A 11 12.63 -39.69 46.20
CA ALA A 11 13.51 -38.68 45.63
C ALA A 11 14.88 -39.33 45.37
N ALA A 12 15.36 -39.28 44.12
CA ALA A 12 16.78 -39.12 43.76
C ALA A 12 16.98 -39.26 42.23
N ALA A 13 16.85 -38.15 41.51
CA ALA A 13 17.60 -37.83 40.28
C ALA A 13 17.37 -36.34 39.93
N LEU A 14 17.74 -35.46 40.86
CA LEU A 14 17.85 -34.02 40.62
C LEU A 14 19.20 -33.72 39.97
N SER A 15 19.32 -33.94 38.65
CA SER A 15 20.30 -33.26 37.78
C SER A 15 20.27 -33.81 36.35
N THR A 16 19.16 -33.63 35.62
CA THR A 16 19.17 -33.75 34.16
C THR A 16 18.24 -32.73 33.55
N GLY A 17 18.85 -31.71 32.93
CA GLY A 17 18.24 -30.89 31.90
C GLY A 17 17.00 -30.11 32.31
N ALA A 18 17.17 -29.05 33.11
CA ALA A 18 16.38 -27.85 32.86
C ALA A 18 16.76 -27.34 31.46
N SER A 19 16.17 -27.95 30.42
CA SER A 19 16.02 -27.27 29.15
C SER A 19 15.23 -26.02 29.50
N ALA A 20 15.92 -24.89 29.63
CA ALA A 20 15.28 -23.60 29.60
C ALA A 20 14.36 -23.66 28.38
N LEU A 21 13.04 -23.66 28.59
CA LEU A 21 12.13 -23.28 27.53
C LEU A 21 12.62 -21.92 27.11
N ARG A 22 13.38 -21.85 26.01
CA ARG A 22 13.62 -20.59 25.34
C ARG A 22 12.24 -20.04 25.10
N ALA A 23 11.91 -18.92 25.76
CA ALA A 23 10.72 -18.16 25.42
C ALA A 23 10.73 -18.04 23.90
N GLN A 24 9.67 -18.54 23.27
CA GLN A 24 9.59 -18.56 21.82
C GLN A 24 9.78 -17.12 21.33
N GLU A 25 10.82 -16.87 20.52
CA GLU A 25 11.14 -15.53 20.06
C GLU A 25 9.96 -15.01 19.24
N ARG A 26 9.34 -13.92 19.69
CA ARG A 26 8.14 -13.37 19.06
C ARG A 26 8.54 -12.24 18.12
N VAL A 27 7.73 -12.03 17.09
CA VAL A 27 7.90 -10.88 16.18
C VAL A 27 7.87 -9.56 16.97
N THR A 28 7.09 -9.48 18.06
CA THR A 28 7.05 -8.30 18.95
C THR A 28 8.36 -7.95 19.62
N ASP A 29 9.24 -8.93 19.82
CA ASP A 29 10.53 -8.67 20.47
C ASP A 29 11.41 -7.75 19.58
N LEU A 30 11.08 -7.63 18.28
CA LEU A 30 11.73 -6.70 17.37
C LEU A 30 11.35 -5.24 17.60
N LEU A 31 10.27 -4.95 18.34
CA LEU A 31 9.90 -3.58 18.72
C LEU A 31 10.93 -2.92 19.64
N GLY A 32 11.81 -3.68 20.28
CA GLY A 32 12.93 -3.12 21.04
C GLY A 32 13.97 -2.40 20.18
N TRP A 33 13.86 -2.50 18.85
CA TRP A 33 14.77 -1.88 17.90
C TRP A 33 14.11 -0.80 17.05
N VAL A 34 12.83 -0.50 17.26
CA VAL A 34 12.13 0.54 16.49
C VAL A 34 12.15 1.89 17.24
N PRO A 35 12.08 3.04 16.53
CA PRO A 35 12.02 4.34 17.18
C PRO A 35 10.82 4.47 18.12
N ALA A 36 10.98 5.22 19.20
CA ALA A 36 9.90 5.40 20.19
C ALA A 36 8.66 6.12 19.63
N ARG A 37 8.82 6.95 18.59
CA ARG A 37 7.76 7.77 17.98
C ARG A 37 6.92 7.04 16.91
N THR A 38 7.15 5.74 16.73
CA THR A 38 6.44 4.93 15.73
C THR A 38 4.95 4.80 16.10
N ASN A 39 4.08 5.03 15.12
CA ASN A 39 2.63 4.78 15.21
C ASN A 39 2.12 3.82 14.13
N LEU A 40 2.95 3.45 13.14
CA LEU A 40 2.61 2.48 12.09
C LEU A 40 3.62 1.33 12.08
N VAL A 41 3.14 0.10 12.22
CA VAL A 41 4.00 -1.09 12.19
C VAL A 41 3.39 -2.21 11.34
N LEU A 42 4.18 -2.73 10.39
CA LEU A 42 3.94 -4.02 9.76
C LEU A 42 4.78 -5.09 10.47
N PHE A 43 4.10 -6.11 11.00
CA PHE A 43 4.69 -7.33 11.53
C PHE A 43 4.55 -8.45 10.51
N VAL A 44 5.63 -9.21 10.32
CA VAL A 44 5.61 -10.41 9.47
C VAL A 44 6.36 -11.55 10.16
N ASP A 45 5.67 -12.65 10.40
CA ASP A 45 6.26 -13.95 10.71
C ASP A 45 6.51 -14.70 9.38
N ALA A 46 7.70 -14.51 8.83
CA ALA A 46 8.09 -15.06 7.53
C ALA A 46 8.15 -16.59 7.56
N ASP A 47 8.53 -17.19 8.69
CA ASP A 47 8.55 -18.64 8.86
C ASP A 47 7.14 -19.24 8.90
N ALA A 48 6.21 -18.61 9.60
CA ALA A 48 4.80 -19.01 9.57
C ALA A 48 4.20 -18.86 8.17
N LEU A 49 4.45 -17.73 7.50
CA LEU A 49 3.96 -17.47 6.16
C LEU A 49 4.48 -18.51 5.15
N GLY A 50 5.80 -18.76 5.13
CA GLY A 50 6.43 -19.72 4.22
C GLY A 50 6.02 -21.18 4.47
N LYS A 51 5.53 -21.52 5.67
CA LYS A 51 5.02 -22.86 6.00
C LYS A 51 3.56 -23.08 5.56
N SER A 52 2.83 -22.02 5.23
CA SER A 52 1.42 -22.09 4.81
C SER A 52 1.24 -22.94 3.55
N ALA A 53 0.02 -23.48 3.37
CA ALA A 53 -0.28 -24.30 2.20
C ALA A 53 -0.30 -23.47 0.91
N ILE A 54 -0.77 -22.22 0.96
CA ILE A 54 -0.75 -21.30 -0.17
C ILE A 54 0.68 -20.97 -0.60
N ALA A 55 1.59 -20.69 0.33
CA ALA A 55 3.00 -20.41 0.02
C ALA A 55 3.66 -21.60 -0.69
N LYS A 56 3.37 -22.84 -0.27
CA LYS A 56 3.88 -24.05 -0.94
C LYS A 56 3.27 -24.25 -2.33
N LYS A 57 1.96 -24.02 -2.46
CA LYS A 57 1.22 -24.14 -3.73
C LYS A 57 1.74 -23.14 -4.76
N GLU A 58 1.99 -21.91 -4.34
CA GLU A 58 2.45 -20.80 -5.19
C GLU A 58 3.97 -20.66 -5.24
N LYS A 59 4.71 -21.54 -4.56
CA LYS A 59 6.18 -21.60 -4.54
C LYS A 59 6.83 -20.31 -4.05
N TRP A 60 6.24 -19.68 -3.04
CA TRP A 60 6.82 -18.48 -2.43
C TRP A 60 8.19 -18.80 -1.81
N GLY A 61 9.14 -17.88 -1.97
CA GLY A 61 10.50 -18.04 -1.43
C GLY A 61 11.33 -19.14 -2.10
N ALA A 62 10.89 -19.73 -3.21
CA ALA A 62 11.62 -20.81 -3.91
C ALA A 62 12.91 -20.34 -4.62
N GLY A 63 13.29 -19.07 -4.50
CA GLY A 63 14.39 -18.47 -5.25
C GLY A 63 14.00 -18.24 -6.71
N GLY A 64 14.14 -17.01 -7.20
CA GLY A 64 13.69 -16.63 -8.53
C GLY A 64 13.90 -15.15 -8.81
N GLU A 65 13.05 -14.58 -9.66
CA GLU A 65 12.97 -13.14 -9.87
C GLU A 65 12.59 -12.42 -8.56
N PRO A 66 13.14 -11.21 -8.31
CA PRO A 66 12.54 -10.29 -7.35
C PRO A 66 11.02 -10.21 -7.58
N VAL A 67 10.27 -10.19 -6.49
CA VAL A 67 8.80 -10.06 -6.47
C VAL A 67 8.42 -9.02 -5.43
N SER A 68 7.18 -8.53 -5.48
CA SER A 68 6.65 -7.56 -4.51
C SER A 68 5.51 -8.16 -3.72
N GLY A 69 5.56 -8.00 -2.39
CA GLY A 69 4.49 -8.42 -1.50
C GLY A 69 4.86 -9.61 -0.63
N LEU A 70 3.91 -10.49 -0.36
CA LEU A 70 4.04 -11.60 0.58
C LEU A 70 5.09 -12.64 0.18
N ASP A 71 5.34 -12.78 -1.12
CA ASP A 71 6.33 -13.68 -1.71
C ASP A 71 7.75 -13.06 -1.80
N SER A 72 7.89 -11.77 -1.47
CA SER A 72 9.16 -11.02 -1.54
C SER A 72 10.09 -11.21 -0.34
N LEU A 73 9.64 -11.93 0.68
CA LEU A 73 10.41 -12.12 1.91
C LEU A 73 11.65 -13.00 1.63
N PRO A 74 12.84 -12.60 2.08
CA PRO A 74 14.07 -13.36 1.83
C PRO A 74 14.05 -14.69 2.57
N PRO A 75 14.62 -15.77 2.00
CA PRO A 75 14.66 -17.08 2.65
C PRO A 75 15.45 -17.07 3.97
N GLY A 76 16.41 -16.15 4.12
CA GLY A 76 17.21 -15.95 5.33
C GLY A 76 16.51 -15.20 6.47
N VAL A 77 15.34 -14.61 6.22
CA VAL A 77 14.55 -13.87 7.23
C VAL A 77 13.54 -14.81 7.87
N SER A 78 13.47 -14.84 9.19
CA SER A 78 12.43 -15.56 9.94
C SER A 78 11.32 -14.63 10.41
N GLN A 79 11.64 -13.38 10.75
CA GLN A 79 10.69 -12.38 11.22
C GLN A 79 11.10 -10.99 10.71
N LEU A 80 10.11 -10.14 10.41
CA LEU A 80 10.31 -8.77 9.94
C LEU A 80 9.36 -7.82 10.67
N VAL A 81 9.89 -6.66 11.04
CA VAL A 81 9.13 -5.48 11.46
C VAL A 81 9.50 -4.32 10.54
N VAL A 82 8.49 -3.68 9.95
CA VAL A 82 8.63 -2.38 9.27
C VAL A 82 7.89 -1.35 10.08
N ALA A 83 8.59 -0.31 10.54
CA ALA A 83 8.07 0.71 11.43
C ALA A 83 8.21 2.10 10.80
N SER A 84 7.17 2.91 10.91
CA SER A 84 7.18 4.28 10.43
C SER A 84 6.35 5.19 11.35
N GLN A 85 6.55 6.50 11.17
CA GLN A 85 5.61 7.49 11.65
C GLN A 85 4.69 7.86 10.47
N PHE A 86 3.39 7.71 10.65
CA PHE A 86 2.37 8.01 9.65
C PHE A 86 1.58 9.25 10.04
N ASP A 87 1.47 10.18 9.10
CA ASP A 87 0.59 11.33 9.17
C ASP A 87 -0.41 11.29 8.00
N PRO A 88 -1.72 11.51 8.22
CA PRO A 88 -2.72 11.43 7.14
C PRO A 88 -2.53 12.43 6.00
N ARG A 89 -1.76 13.51 6.18
CA ARG A 89 -1.49 14.54 5.17
C ARG A 89 -0.24 14.23 4.38
N SER A 90 0.83 13.76 5.03
CA SER A 90 2.12 13.48 4.37
C SER A 90 2.41 12.00 4.12
N GLY A 91 1.63 11.08 4.68
CA GLY A 91 1.89 9.64 4.63
C GLY A 91 2.98 9.19 5.62
N PRO A 92 3.57 8.00 5.40
CA PRO A 92 4.68 7.51 6.22
C PRO A 92 5.94 8.38 6.02
N SER A 93 6.62 8.70 7.12
CA SER A 93 7.83 9.51 7.14
C SER A 93 8.99 8.71 7.73
N GLY A 94 9.94 8.34 6.87
CA GLY A 94 11.05 7.46 7.25
C GLY A 94 10.57 6.06 7.64
N GLU A 95 11.24 5.03 7.17
CA GLU A 95 10.89 3.64 7.48
C GLU A 95 12.10 2.94 8.09
N VAL A 96 11.88 2.29 9.23
CA VAL A 96 12.85 1.43 9.90
C VAL A 96 12.45 -0.02 9.66
N PHE A 97 13.38 -0.80 9.13
CA PHE A 97 13.24 -2.24 8.96
C PHE A 97 14.05 -2.90 10.07
N VAL A 98 13.47 -3.88 10.74
CA VAL A 98 14.16 -4.73 11.70
C VAL A 98 13.87 -6.17 11.31
N VAL A 99 14.91 -6.93 11.02
CA VAL A 99 14.79 -8.32 10.59
C VAL A 99 15.47 -9.24 11.59
N ARG A 100 14.81 -10.35 11.88
CA ARG A 100 15.43 -11.52 12.48
C ARG A 100 15.90 -12.44 11.38
N LEU A 101 17.18 -12.77 11.43
CA LEU A 101 17.84 -13.65 10.49
C LEU A 101 17.95 -15.05 11.05
N LYS A 102 17.81 -16.06 10.18
CA LYS A 102 18.01 -17.48 10.53
C LYS A 102 19.46 -17.78 10.92
N LYS A 103 20.39 -16.98 10.40
CA LYS A 103 21.82 -17.01 10.72
C LYS A 103 22.33 -15.57 10.89
N PRO A 104 23.20 -15.29 11.87
CA PRO A 104 23.88 -14.01 11.97
C PRO A 104 24.68 -13.70 10.70
N VAL A 105 24.72 -12.43 10.32
CA VAL A 105 25.55 -11.89 9.23
C VAL A 105 26.57 -10.93 9.81
N SER A 106 27.78 -10.89 9.25
CA SER A 106 28.81 -9.92 9.64
C SER A 106 28.63 -8.58 8.92
N ASP A 107 29.34 -7.54 9.37
CA ASP A 107 29.36 -6.25 8.66
C ASP A 107 29.98 -6.39 7.26
N ALA A 108 30.94 -7.30 7.10
CA ALA A 108 31.54 -7.62 5.81
C ALA A 108 30.53 -8.29 4.87
N ASP A 109 29.68 -9.18 5.40
CA ASP A 109 28.60 -9.79 4.62
C ASP A 109 27.58 -8.75 4.17
N LEU A 110 27.16 -7.83 5.06
CA LEU A 110 26.26 -6.73 4.70
C LEU A 110 26.86 -5.86 3.59
N LEU A 111 28.15 -5.52 3.68
CA LEU A 111 28.83 -4.73 2.66
C LEU A 111 28.87 -5.47 1.31
N LYS A 112 29.22 -6.77 1.32
CA LYS A 112 29.30 -7.62 0.12
C LYS A 112 27.94 -7.75 -0.56
N VAL A 113 26.91 -8.02 0.22
CA VAL A 113 25.55 -8.29 -0.26
C VAL A 113 24.87 -7.03 -0.80
N THR A 114 25.07 -5.89 -0.15
CA THR A 114 24.45 -4.63 -0.57
C THR A 114 25.24 -3.89 -1.65
N GLY A 115 26.55 -4.17 -1.79
CA GLY A 115 27.43 -3.45 -2.70
C GLY A 115 27.50 -1.94 -2.42
N GLY A 116 27.25 -1.57 -1.16
CA GLY A 116 27.21 -0.21 -0.66
C GLY A 116 28.57 0.33 -0.23
N SER A 117 28.56 1.48 0.44
CA SER A 117 29.75 2.11 1.03
C SER A 117 29.68 2.08 2.56
N PRO A 118 30.78 1.76 3.27
CA PRO A 118 30.79 1.78 4.73
C PRO A 118 30.72 3.22 5.28
N ASP A 119 30.02 3.41 6.40
CA ASP A 119 30.02 4.63 7.22
C ASP A 119 29.93 4.22 8.71
N LYS A 120 30.08 5.18 9.62
CA LYS A 120 29.92 5.01 11.06
C LYS A 120 28.96 6.06 11.61
N ILE A 121 27.80 5.62 12.09
CA ILE A 121 26.75 6.48 12.63
C ILE A 121 26.44 6.05 14.07
N ALA A 122 26.41 7.01 15.00
CA ALA A 122 26.11 6.74 16.41
C ALA A 122 26.97 5.61 17.03
N GLY A 123 28.22 5.46 16.57
CA GLY A 123 29.15 4.43 17.05
C GLY A 123 28.97 3.05 16.41
N LYS A 124 27.94 2.83 15.58
CA LYS A 124 27.71 1.58 14.84
C LYS A 124 28.28 1.67 13.43
N ASN A 125 28.83 0.57 12.94
CA ASN A 125 29.16 0.42 11.53
C ASN A 125 27.86 0.29 10.74
N VAL A 126 27.72 1.09 9.69
CA VAL A 126 26.57 1.04 8.79
C VAL A 126 27.06 0.93 7.36
N VAL A 127 26.19 0.46 6.48
CA VAL A 127 26.44 0.46 5.04
C VAL A 127 25.39 1.33 4.37
N LEU A 128 25.84 2.36 3.65
CA LEU A 128 25.01 3.13 2.72
C LEU A 128 24.84 2.31 1.44
N THR A 129 23.63 1.82 1.20
CA THR A 129 23.30 1.01 0.03
C THR A 129 23.10 1.89 -1.21
N ARG A 130 23.17 1.28 -2.40
CA ARG A 130 22.92 1.98 -3.67
C ARG A 130 21.46 2.43 -3.86
N ASN A 131 20.54 1.90 -3.03
CA ASN A 131 19.10 2.18 -3.11
C ASN A 131 18.66 3.20 -2.06
N ASP A 132 19.55 4.12 -1.68
CA ASP A 132 19.28 5.20 -0.73
C ASP A 132 18.79 4.71 0.64
N ARG A 133 19.56 3.80 1.26
CA ARG A 133 19.27 3.26 2.61
C ARG A 133 20.53 3.08 3.43
N PHE A 134 20.42 3.23 4.74
CA PHE A 134 21.43 2.71 5.67
C PHE A 134 21.01 1.33 6.17
N VAL A 135 21.94 0.37 6.18
CA VAL A 135 21.76 -0.94 6.84
C VAL A 135 22.81 -1.17 7.90
N VAL A 136 22.48 -1.96 8.92
CA VAL A 136 23.28 -2.11 10.14
C VAL A 136 23.00 -3.44 10.84
N ASN A 137 24.04 -4.06 11.40
CA ASN A 137 23.87 -5.13 12.37
C ASN A 137 23.58 -4.54 13.76
N LEU A 138 22.39 -4.82 14.29
CA LEU A 138 21.96 -4.29 15.59
C LEU A 138 22.50 -5.16 16.73
N LYS A 139 22.36 -6.49 16.58
CA LYS A 139 22.97 -7.54 17.40
C LYS A 139 23.14 -8.83 16.57
N PRO A 140 23.88 -9.86 17.05
CA PRO A 140 23.95 -11.13 16.34
C PRO A 140 22.54 -11.69 16.02
N GLY A 141 22.29 -11.93 14.73
CA GLY A 141 21.00 -12.43 14.22
C GLY A 141 19.91 -11.38 14.02
N ILE A 142 20.13 -10.11 14.40
CA ILE A 142 19.21 -8.99 14.13
C ILE A 142 19.93 -7.92 13.31
N ALA A 143 19.42 -7.68 12.11
CA ALA A 143 19.83 -6.56 11.28
C ALA A 143 18.69 -5.54 11.20
N GLY A 144 19.04 -4.31 10.85
CA GLY A 144 18.05 -3.29 10.55
C GLY A 144 18.49 -2.35 9.46
N GLY A 145 17.59 -1.46 9.07
CA GLY A 145 17.89 -0.39 8.14
C GLY A 145 16.94 0.77 8.26
N TYR A 146 17.35 1.90 7.68
CA TYR A 146 16.59 3.15 7.64
C TYR A 146 16.52 3.64 6.19
N GLN A 147 15.31 3.97 5.73
CA GLN A 147 15.09 4.57 4.41
C GLN A 147 14.12 5.76 4.46
N PRO A 148 14.27 6.77 3.58
CA PRO A 148 15.45 7.00 2.72
C PRO A 148 16.70 7.28 3.55
N ALA A 149 17.90 7.25 2.95
CA ALA A 149 19.14 7.40 3.70
C ALA A 149 19.25 8.81 4.28
N ASN A 150 18.92 8.94 5.56
CA ASN A 150 19.10 10.16 6.32
C ASN A 150 20.05 9.91 7.48
N ARG A 151 21.27 10.44 7.38
CA ARG A 151 22.33 10.20 8.37
C ARG A 151 21.95 10.68 9.78
N GLN A 152 21.22 11.80 9.89
CA GLN A 152 20.81 12.38 11.18
C GLN A 152 19.73 11.52 11.84
N ASP A 153 18.69 11.15 11.09
CA ASP A 153 17.60 10.35 11.62
C ASP A 153 18.01 8.91 11.92
N THR A 154 18.86 8.31 11.08
CA THR A 154 19.53 7.03 11.39
C THR A 154 20.31 7.14 12.70
N GLY A 155 21.04 8.23 12.90
CA GLY A 155 21.77 8.44 14.15
C GLY A 155 20.87 8.60 15.38
N ARG A 156 19.70 9.24 15.24
CA ARG A 156 18.71 9.33 16.31
C ARG A 156 18.14 7.95 16.66
N TRP A 157 17.71 7.21 15.65
CA TRP A 157 17.20 5.85 15.80
C TRP A 157 18.22 4.92 16.47
N LEU A 158 19.47 4.90 16.00
CA LEU A 158 20.51 4.02 16.53
C LEU A 158 20.90 4.31 17.99
N ARG A 159 20.65 5.52 18.49
CA ARG A 159 20.84 5.86 19.91
C ARG A 159 19.70 5.36 20.80
N GLU A 160 18.52 5.15 20.24
CA GLU A 160 17.33 4.65 20.95
C GLU A 160 17.19 3.12 20.86
N ALA A 161 17.69 2.51 19.78
CA ALA A 161 17.53 1.08 19.50
C ALA A 161 18.50 0.21 20.32
N ASP A 162 18.06 -0.27 21.48
CA ASP A 162 18.86 -1.09 22.40
C ASP A 162 18.33 -2.53 22.60
N GLY A 163 17.21 -2.87 21.96
CA GLY A 163 16.55 -4.17 22.09
C GLY A 163 15.53 -4.25 23.21
N THR A 164 15.30 -3.16 23.94
CA THR A 164 14.24 -3.01 24.95
C THR A 164 13.08 -2.23 24.35
N VAL A 165 11.86 -2.75 24.49
CA VAL A 165 10.67 -2.03 23.99
C VAL A 165 10.52 -0.73 24.78
N SER A 166 10.57 0.39 24.05
CA SER A 166 10.47 1.71 24.66
C SER A 166 9.10 1.88 25.36
N PRO A 167 9.05 2.38 26.60
CA PRO A 167 7.79 2.70 27.27
C PRO A 167 7.04 3.87 26.62
N LYS A 168 7.70 4.60 25.73
CA LYS A 168 7.09 5.69 24.93
C LYS A 168 6.43 5.18 23.65
N LEU A 169 6.69 3.93 23.26
CA LEU A 169 6.04 3.31 22.11
C LEU A 169 4.57 3.07 22.45
N SER A 170 3.69 3.26 21.48
CA SER A 170 2.26 3.02 21.69
C SER A 170 2.01 1.58 22.17
N PRO A 171 1.32 1.38 23.32
CA PRO A 171 1.06 0.06 23.88
C PRO A 171 0.30 -0.86 22.92
N VAL A 172 -0.53 -0.29 22.04
CA VAL A 172 -1.33 -1.06 21.08
C VAL A 172 -0.43 -1.84 20.12
N LEU A 173 0.72 -1.29 19.74
CA LEU A 173 1.66 -1.95 18.81
C LEU A 173 2.20 -3.24 19.41
N ALA A 174 2.52 -3.23 20.70
CA ALA A 174 2.97 -4.42 21.42
C ALA A 174 1.83 -5.44 21.62
N THR A 175 0.63 -4.97 22.00
CA THR A 175 -0.55 -5.83 22.20
C THR A 175 -0.96 -6.54 20.91
N VAL A 176 -1.09 -5.80 19.80
CA VAL A 176 -1.49 -6.36 18.51
C VAL A 176 -0.40 -7.26 17.96
N GLY A 177 0.87 -6.84 18.03
CA GLY A 177 1.99 -7.65 17.56
C GLY A 177 2.08 -9.00 18.29
N ALA A 178 1.65 -9.08 19.56
CA ALA A 178 1.76 -10.31 20.35
C ALA A 178 0.87 -11.44 19.80
N GLY A 179 -0.15 -11.09 18.99
CA GLY A 179 -1.00 -12.04 18.27
C GLY A 179 -0.43 -12.53 16.93
N VAL A 180 0.71 -12.01 16.48
CA VAL A 180 1.34 -12.40 15.21
C VAL A 180 1.95 -13.80 15.34
N GLY A 181 1.65 -14.66 14.36
CA GLY A 181 2.15 -16.02 14.32
C GLY A 181 1.44 -16.87 13.27
N ALA A 182 1.35 -18.18 13.49
CA ALA A 182 0.81 -19.13 12.50
C ALA A 182 -0.60 -18.80 11.96
N ASN A 183 -1.47 -18.23 12.79
CA ASN A 183 -2.85 -17.91 12.39
C ASN A 183 -2.96 -16.59 11.62
N ALA A 184 -2.09 -15.62 11.91
CA ALA A 184 -2.07 -14.30 11.30
C ALA A 184 -0.59 -13.89 11.13
N PRO A 185 0.10 -14.45 10.12
CA PRO A 185 1.53 -14.21 9.94
C PRO A 185 1.85 -12.79 9.48
N VAL A 186 0.87 -12.02 9.02
CA VAL A 186 1.06 -10.65 8.54
C VAL A 186 0.05 -9.74 9.22
N VAL A 187 0.52 -8.74 9.95
CA VAL A 187 -0.33 -7.78 10.65
C VAL A 187 0.23 -6.37 10.50
N LEU A 188 -0.56 -5.48 9.92
CA LEU A 188 -0.30 -4.04 9.90
C LEU A 188 -1.15 -3.38 10.98
N VAL A 189 -0.56 -2.52 11.79
CA VAL A 189 -1.25 -1.75 12.82
C VAL A 189 -0.89 -0.28 12.73
N LEU A 190 -1.89 0.58 12.83
CA LEU A 190 -1.78 2.02 12.90
C LEU A 190 -2.44 2.51 14.19
N ASP A 191 -1.67 3.13 15.06
CA ASP A 191 -2.20 3.94 16.15
C ASP A 191 -2.68 5.28 15.57
N THR A 192 -3.97 5.54 15.74
CA THR A 192 -4.67 6.71 15.21
C THR A 192 -5.10 7.68 16.30
N SER A 193 -4.61 7.49 17.53
CA SER A 193 -4.86 8.42 18.64
C SER A 193 -4.55 9.85 18.21
N ASP A 194 -5.50 10.76 18.42
CA ASP A 194 -5.44 12.18 18.05
C ASP A 194 -5.22 12.48 16.54
N MET A 195 -5.39 11.49 15.67
CA MET A 195 -5.10 11.63 14.23
C MET A 195 -6.22 12.34 13.45
N PHE A 196 -7.47 12.24 13.92
CA PHE A 196 -8.65 12.69 13.18
C PHE A 196 -9.38 13.81 13.92
N SER A 197 -9.53 14.96 13.26
CA SER A 197 -10.41 16.04 13.73
C SER A 197 -11.87 15.73 13.35
N PRO A 198 -12.81 15.65 14.32
CA PRO A 198 -14.23 15.43 14.03
C PRO A 198 -14.79 16.45 13.02
N ALA A 199 -14.39 17.72 13.11
CA ALA A 199 -14.83 18.76 12.19
C ALA A 199 -14.41 18.47 10.74
N LEU A 200 -13.16 18.04 10.53
CA LEU A 200 -12.68 17.68 9.19
C LEU A 200 -13.31 16.38 8.69
N VAL A 201 -13.50 15.40 9.57
CA VAL A 201 -14.18 14.15 9.23
C VAL A 201 -15.63 14.43 8.81
N LYS A 202 -16.35 15.29 9.53
CA LYS A 202 -17.73 15.71 9.19
C LYS A 202 -17.81 16.28 7.78
N THR A 203 -16.91 17.19 7.43
CA THR A 203 -16.83 17.77 6.08
C THR A 203 -16.57 16.71 5.01
N ARG A 204 -15.67 15.76 5.29
CA ARG A 204 -15.36 14.67 4.35
C ARG A 204 -16.52 13.68 4.22
N LEU A 205 -17.19 13.32 5.31
CA LEU A 205 -18.33 12.41 5.33
C LEU A 205 -19.52 12.98 4.54
N ALA A 206 -19.76 14.28 4.59
CA ALA A 206 -20.81 14.93 3.79
C ALA A 206 -20.61 14.76 2.27
N ALA A 207 -19.36 14.53 1.82
CA ALA A 207 -19.02 14.25 0.43
C ALA A 207 -19.03 12.75 0.07
N THR A 208 -19.40 11.87 1.01
CA THR A 208 -19.48 10.41 0.78
C THR A 208 -20.89 9.97 0.44
N ALA A 209 -21.02 9.03 -0.50
CA ALA A 209 -22.31 8.47 -0.89
C ALA A 209 -22.89 7.60 0.24
N ALA A 210 -22.04 6.92 1.01
CA ALA A 210 -22.44 5.98 2.07
C ALA A 210 -23.34 6.60 3.17
N VAL A 211 -23.23 7.91 3.41
CA VAL A 211 -24.04 8.63 4.42
C VAL A 211 -24.76 9.86 3.89
N LYS A 212 -24.76 10.11 2.57
CA LYS A 212 -25.36 11.30 1.94
C LYS A 212 -26.85 11.45 2.28
N ASP A 213 -27.60 10.35 2.22
CA ASP A 213 -29.04 10.33 2.54
C ASP A 213 -29.32 10.09 4.04
N LYS A 214 -28.26 10.08 4.86
CA LYS A 214 -28.30 9.84 6.30
C LYS A 214 -27.68 11.02 7.05
N ALA A 215 -28.10 12.24 6.73
CA ALA A 215 -27.54 13.48 7.28
C ALA A 215 -27.45 13.47 8.83
N ALA A 216 -28.45 12.89 9.51
CA ALA A 216 -28.46 12.72 10.96
C ALA A 216 -27.31 11.86 11.51
N LYS A 217 -26.71 10.97 10.70
CA LYS A 217 -25.56 10.13 11.08
C LYS A 217 -24.21 10.83 10.92
N ILE A 218 -24.11 11.89 10.12
CA ILE A 218 -22.82 12.51 9.77
C ILE A 218 -22.09 13.01 11.02
N GLY A 219 -22.79 13.72 11.91
CA GLY A 219 -22.21 14.21 13.17
C GLY A 219 -21.73 13.07 14.08
N PRO A 220 -22.61 12.14 14.49
CA PRO A 220 -22.23 11.02 15.35
C PRO A 220 -21.10 10.14 14.78
N VAL A 221 -21.08 9.89 13.47
CA VAL A 221 -19.99 9.13 12.83
C VAL A 221 -18.69 9.93 12.83
N ALA A 222 -18.74 11.25 12.60
CA ALA A 222 -17.56 12.09 12.66
C ALA A 222 -16.95 12.14 14.07
N ASP A 223 -17.80 12.27 15.10
CA ASP A 223 -17.38 12.27 16.50
C ASP A 223 -16.79 10.92 16.91
N LEU A 224 -17.33 9.82 16.39
CA LEU A 224 -16.79 8.47 16.59
C LEU A 224 -15.39 8.33 15.96
N PHE A 225 -15.19 8.78 14.72
CA PHE A 225 -13.87 8.74 14.07
C PHE A 225 -12.81 9.62 14.75
N GLY A 226 -13.21 10.67 15.46
CA GLY A 226 -12.30 11.41 16.34
C GLY A 226 -11.81 10.62 17.56
N GLN A 227 -12.50 9.51 17.87
CA GLN A 227 -12.16 8.56 18.94
C GLN A 227 -11.65 7.23 18.37
N LEU A 228 -11.23 7.21 17.10
CA LEU A 228 -10.61 6.03 16.51
C LEU A 228 -9.22 5.87 17.14
N HIS A 229 -9.04 4.78 17.88
CA HIS A 229 -7.83 4.51 18.65
C HIS A 229 -6.81 3.78 17.77
N TYR A 230 -7.24 2.74 17.04
CA TYR A 230 -6.34 2.04 16.13
C TYR A 230 -7.04 1.35 14.97
N VAL A 231 -6.25 1.12 13.92
CA VAL A 231 -6.62 0.36 12.73
C VAL A 231 -5.65 -0.80 12.57
N THR A 232 -6.18 -2.01 12.43
CA THR A 232 -5.40 -3.22 12.24
C THR A 232 -5.84 -3.93 10.97
N LEU A 233 -4.91 -4.23 10.07
CA LEU A 233 -5.11 -5.19 8.98
C LEU A 233 -4.37 -6.48 9.35
N SER A 234 -5.09 -7.58 9.46
CA SER A 234 -4.50 -8.91 9.63
C SER A 234 -4.75 -9.76 8.39
N ILE A 235 -3.72 -10.50 7.94
CA ILE A 235 -3.83 -11.45 6.83
C ILE A 235 -3.47 -12.83 7.36
N ARG A 236 -4.42 -13.75 7.26
CA ARG A 236 -4.26 -15.17 7.57
C ARG A 236 -3.90 -15.91 6.29
N ALA A 237 -2.89 -16.76 6.37
CA ALA A 237 -2.43 -17.57 5.25
C ALA A 237 -2.56 -19.06 5.57
N THR A 238 -3.59 -19.70 5.00
CA THR A 238 -3.80 -21.15 5.08
C THR A 238 -3.54 -21.77 3.71
N ASP A 239 -4.51 -22.50 3.16
CA ASP A 239 -4.69 -22.83 1.75
C ASP A 239 -5.22 -21.65 0.90
N LYS A 240 -5.72 -20.60 1.57
CA LYS A 240 -6.21 -19.36 0.99
C LYS A 240 -5.81 -18.16 1.87
N LEU A 241 -5.96 -16.95 1.33
CA LEU A 241 -5.79 -15.71 2.09
C LEU A 241 -7.14 -15.20 2.59
N VAL A 242 -7.19 -14.87 3.88
CA VAL A 242 -8.33 -14.20 4.51
C VAL A 242 -7.80 -12.99 5.23
N ALA A 243 -8.36 -11.82 4.94
CA ALA A 243 -7.98 -10.59 5.60
C ALA A 243 -9.12 -10.05 6.47
N GLU A 244 -8.73 -9.33 7.50
CA GLU A 244 -9.62 -8.60 8.39
C GLU A 244 -9.02 -7.22 8.66
N LEU A 245 -9.77 -6.19 8.29
CA LEU A 245 -9.56 -4.82 8.68
C LEU A 245 -10.40 -4.53 9.93
N ARG A 246 -9.76 -4.18 11.03
CA ARG A 246 -10.39 -3.86 12.32
C ARG A 246 -10.16 -2.39 12.64
N LEU A 247 -11.24 -1.69 12.96
CA LEU A 247 -11.23 -0.34 13.52
C LEU A 247 -11.70 -0.44 14.97
N GLU A 248 -10.91 0.08 15.90
CA GLU A 248 -11.26 0.12 17.31
C GLU A 248 -11.35 1.55 17.82
N PHE A 249 -12.42 1.82 18.57
CA PHE A 249 -12.78 3.13 19.07
C PHE A 249 -12.78 3.15 20.61
N ASP A 250 -12.65 4.33 21.19
CA ASP A 250 -12.83 4.50 22.64
C ASP A 250 -14.32 4.58 23.05
N ALA A 251 -15.22 4.71 22.07
CA ALA A 251 -16.67 4.73 22.26
C ALA A 251 -17.38 3.59 21.49
N PRO A 252 -18.63 3.25 21.85
CA PRO A 252 -19.43 2.29 21.10
C PRO A 252 -19.55 2.67 19.62
N ALA A 253 -19.29 1.71 18.74
CA ALA A 253 -19.29 1.89 17.29
C ALA A 253 -20.70 1.88 16.65
N ALA A 254 -21.75 1.83 17.46
CA ALA A 254 -23.16 1.83 17.03
C ALA A 254 -23.53 2.93 16.00
N PRO A 255 -22.93 4.15 16.00
CA PRO A 255 -23.17 5.13 14.93
C PRO A 255 -22.94 4.59 13.51
N LEU A 256 -22.03 3.61 13.35
CA LEU A 256 -21.69 2.99 12.07
C LEU A 256 -22.66 1.87 11.64
N ASP A 257 -23.65 1.51 12.46
CA ASP A 257 -24.60 0.44 12.12
C ASP A 257 -25.32 0.70 10.80
N GLY A 258 -25.34 -0.32 9.93
CA GLY A 258 -25.95 -0.23 8.60
C GLY A 258 -25.29 0.78 7.65
N ALA A 259 -24.11 1.32 7.98
CA ALA A 259 -23.31 2.18 7.11
C ALA A 259 -21.84 1.72 6.99
N ALA A 260 -21.34 0.94 7.95
CA ALA A 260 -19.95 0.50 8.03
C ALA A 260 -19.41 -0.09 6.71
N GLN A 261 -20.09 -1.08 6.13
CA GLN A 261 -19.63 -1.73 4.89
C GLN A 261 -19.53 -0.75 3.72
N ALA A 262 -20.59 0.01 3.46
CA ALA A 262 -20.62 0.98 2.38
C ALA A 262 -19.54 2.06 2.54
N LEU A 263 -19.35 2.54 3.77
CA LEU A 263 -18.35 3.56 4.08
C LEU A 263 -16.92 3.04 3.93
N LEU A 264 -16.62 1.85 4.45
CA LEU A 264 -15.28 1.24 4.33
C LEU A 264 -14.94 0.92 2.87
N LEU A 265 -15.90 0.38 2.10
CA LEU A 265 -15.72 0.19 0.66
C LEU A 265 -15.46 1.50 -0.07
N GLU A 266 -16.20 2.55 0.25
CA GLU A 266 -15.99 3.86 -0.35
C GLU A 266 -14.60 4.44 -0.01
N ILE A 267 -14.16 4.31 1.24
CA ILE A 267 -12.81 4.73 1.68
C ILE A 267 -11.72 3.95 0.93
N LEU A 268 -11.85 2.63 0.78
CA LEU A 268 -10.90 1.79 0.04
C LEU A 268 -10.88 2.15 -1.46
N LYS A 269 -12.04 2.44 -2.06
CA LYS A 269 -12.14 2.88 -3.45
C LYS A 269 -11.46 4.23 -3.67
N ARG A 270 -11.68 5.19 -2.77
CA ARG A 270 -11.06 6.53 -2.83
C ARG A 270 -9.56 6.51 -2.56
N SER A 271 -9.07 5.58 -1.73
CA SER A 271 -7.65 5.42 -1.43
C SER A 271 -6.89 4.56 -2.46
N GLY A 272 -7.59 3.88 -3.37
CA GLY A 272 -6.97 3.00 -4.36
C GLY A 272 -6.60 1.60 -3.84
N PHE A 273 -7.04 1.24 -2.63
CA PHE A 273 -6.78 -0.07 -2.02
C PHE A 273 -7.93 -1.07 -2.19
N HIS A 274 -9.03 -0.67 -2.84
CA HIS A 274 -10.13 -1.59 -3.18
C HIS A 274 -9.71 -2.64 -4.22
N SER A 275 -10.20 -3.86 -4.03
CA SER A 275 -10.22 -4.95 -5.02
C SER A 275 -11.65 -5.51 -5.15
N ALA A 276 -11.95 -6.16 -6.28
CA ALA A 276 -13.32 -6.57 -6.63
C ALA A 276 -13.94 -7.53 -5.60
N GLU A 277 -13.16 -8.45 -5.05
CA GLU A 277 -13.60 -9.40 -4.03
C GLU A 277 -13.97 -8.73 -2.70
N MET A 278 -13.48 -7.51 -2.43
CA MET A 278 -13.86 -6.76 -1.22
C MET A 278 -15.33 -6.35 -1.23
N ASP A 279 -15.99 -6.25 -2.39
CA ASP A 279 -17.42 -5.96 -2.43
C ASP A 279 -18.26 -7.06 -1.75
N GLN A 280 -17.70 -8.27 -1.58
CA GLN A 280 -18.31 -9.41 -0.88
C GLN A 280 -17.92 -9.52 0.61
N TRP A 281 -17.04 -8.65 1.09
CA TRP A 281 -16.64 -8.67 2.50
C TRP A 281 -17.77 -8.21 3.41
N ALA A 282 -17.84 -8.80 4.59
CA ALA A 282 -18.85 -8.46 5.59
C ALA A 282 -18.28 -7.46 6.59
N ALA A 283 -19.04 -6.39 6.88
CA ALA A 283 -18.75 -5.51 8.01
C ALA A 283 -19.60 -5.91 9.22
N THR A 284 -18.96 -6.09 10.38
CA THR A 284 -19.64 -6.34 11.65
C THR A 284 -19.31 -5.22 12.63
N VAL A 285 -20.33 -4.66 13.26
CA VAL A 285 -20.20 -3.68 14.35
C VAL A 285 -20.50 -4.40 15.66
N ARG A 286 -19.56 -4.37 16.61
CA ARG A 286 -19.74 -4.99 17.93
C ARG A 286 -19.02 -4.18 18.99
N GLY A 287 -19.77 -3.71 19.99
CA GLY A 287 -19.21 -2.90 21.08
C GLY A 287 -18.52 -1.66 20.51
N ASN A 288 -17.23 -1.52 20.78
CA ASN A 288 -16.38 -0.43 20.32
C ASN A 288 -15.59 -0.76 19.03
N THR A 289 -15.93 -1.85 18.34
CA THR A 289 -15.14 -2.38 17.22
C THR A 289 -15.98 -2.49 15.95
N VAL A 290 -15.38 -2.15 14.82
CA VAL A 290 -15.87 -2.51 13.48
C VAL A 290 -14.86 -3.44 12.83
N THR A 291 -15.30 -4.61 12.40
CA THR A 291 -14.49 -5.54 11.59
C THR A 291 -15.03 -5.60 10.18
N PHE A 292 -14.13 -5.65 9.20
CA PHE A 292 -14.44 -5.81 7.79
C PHE A 292 -13.54 -6.88 7.22
N SER A 293 -14.12 -8.02 6.82
CA SER A 293 -13.34 -9.23 6.55
C SER A 293 -13.87 -10.03 5.38
N GLY A 294 -12.95 -10.72 4.71
CA GLY A 294 -13.26 -11.68 3.66
C GLY A 294 -12.03 -12.29 3.03
N ALA A 295 -12.24 -13.06 1.96
CA ALA A 295 -11.14 -13.65 1.21
C ALA A 295 -10.38 -12.60 0.39
N LEU A 296 -9.09 -12.84 0.18
CA LEU A 296 -8.23 -12.11 -0.77
C LEU A 296 -7.63 -13.07 -1.77
N THR A 297 -7.35 -12.55 -2.97
CA THR A 297 -6.37 -13.18 -3.86
C THR A 297 -4.95 -12.80 -3.45
N THR A 298 -3.94 -13.53 -3.94
CA THR A 298 -2.53 -13.19 -3.71
C THR A 298 -2.19 -11.81 -4.27
N GLU A 299 -2.74 -11.46 -5.44
CA GLU A 299 -2.53 -10.15 -6.05
C GLU A 299 -3.02 -9.02 -5.16
N SER A 300 -4.26 -9.08 -4.68
CA SER A 300 -4.83 -8.05 -3.82
C SER A 300 -4.13 -7.97 -2.46
N ALA A 301 -3.71 -9.10 -1.90
CA ALA A 301 -2.91 -9.12 -0.67
C ALA A 301 -1.56 -8.43 -0.87
N ASN A 302 -0.88 -8.70 -1.99
CA ASN A 302 0.37 -8.06 -2.36
C ASN A 302 0.19 -6.55 -2.56
N GLU A 303 -0.89 -6.10 -3.20
CA GLU A 303 -1.18 -4.68 -3.36
C GLU A 303 -1.37 -3.94 -2.02
N LEU A 304 -1.98 -4.58 -1.02
CA LEU A 304 -2.18 -3.99 0.31
C LEU A 304 -0.87 -3.82 1.09
N VAL A 305 0.08 -4.76 0.95
CA VAL A 305 1.34 -4.75 1.72
C VAL A 305 2.53 -4.17 0.96
N ALA A 306 2.42 -4.01 -0.36
CA ALA A 306 3.47 -3.44 -1.22
C ALA A 306 4.03 -2.09 -0.77
N PRO A 307 3.26 -1.18 -0.13
CA PRO A 307 3.83 0.05 0.41
C PRO A 307 4.93 -0.17 1.47
N PHE A 308 5.00 -1.36 2.08
CA PHE A 308 5.89 -1.69 3.19
C PHE A 308 6.86 -2.85 2.90
N LEU A 309 6.49 -3.76 2.00
CA LEU A 309 7.31 -4.91 1.63
C LEU A 309 8.07 -4.64 0.32
N HIS A 310 9.33 -4.24 0.47
CA HIS A 310 10.21 -3.83 -0.64
C HIS A 310 11.01 -5.00 -1.23
N PRO A 311 11.18 -5.08 -2.56
CA PRO A 311 11.95 -6.14 -3.23
C PRO A 311 13.41 -6.25 -2.77
N SER A 312 14.02 -5.11 -2.40
CA SER A 312 15.41 -5.04 -1.92
C SER A 312 15.63 -5.66 -0.54
N LEU A 313 14.57 -5.94 0.23
CA LEU A 313 14.71 -6.80 1.41
C LEU A 313 15.27 -8.17 0.99
N GLY A 314 14.90 -8.65 -0.21
CA GLY A 314 15.34 -9.88 -0.89
C GLY A 314 16.85 -10.03 -1.10
N ALA A 315 17.64 -8.94 -1.01
CA ALA A 315 19.06 -8.99 -1.31
C ALA A 315 19.88 -9.76 -0.26
N VAL A 316 19.39 -9.96 0.96
CA VAL A 316 20.06 -10.78 1.99
C VAL A 316 19.91 -12.27 1.70
N ASP A 317 20.37 -12.70 0.54
CA ASP A 317 20.59 -14.11 0.27
C ASP A 317 21.87 -14.53 1.02
N GLN A 318 21.71 -15.47 1.94
CA GLN A 318 22.78 -15.98 2.80
C GLN A 318 23.59 -17.09 2.10
N THR A 319 23.41 -17.26 0.79
CA THR A 319 24.28 -18.12 0.00
C THR A 319 25.66 -17.48 -0.05
N THR A 320 26.67 -18.18 0.49
CA THR A 320 28.08 -17.85 0.27
C THR A 320 28.27 -17.68 -1.23
N PRO A 321 28.62 -16.49 -1.73
CA PRO A 321 28.94 -16.36 -3.13
C PRO A 321 30.23 -17.14 -3.31
N ASP A 322 30.14 -18.28 -3.98
CA ASP A 322 31.28 -18.81 -4.74
C ASP A 322 31.89 -17.64 -5.54
N GLU A 323 33.19 -17.67 -5.81
CA GLU A 323 33.83 -16.70 -6.70
C GLU A 323 33.26 -16.83 -8.12
N VAL A 324 32.05 -16.31 -8.32
CA VAL A 324 31.45 -16.15 -9.63
C VAL A 324 32.25 -15.06 -10.33
N PRO A 325 32.83 -15.32 -11.52
CA PRO A 325 33.53 -14.31 -12.28
C PRO A 325 32.67 -13.05 -12.43
N VAL A 326 33.27 -11.86 -12.30
CA VAL A 326 32.56 -10.57 -12.29
C VAL A 326 31.61 -10.44 -13.49
N GLU A 327 32.05 -10.85 -14.68
CA GLU A 327 31.23 -10.84 -15.89
C GLU A 327 30.01 -11.78 -15.82
N GLN A 328 30.17 -12.95 -15.21
CA GLN A 328 29.05 -13.88 -15.01
C GLN A 328 28.08 -13.36 -13.95
N ALA A 329 28.59 -12.80 -12.85
CA ALA A 329 27.77 -12.15 -11.83
C ALA A 329 26.99 -10.98 -12.43
N LYS A 330 27.64 -10.17 -13.29
CA LYS A 330 27.02 -9.05 -13.98
C LYS A 330 25.91 -9.47 -14.92
N ARG A 331 26.17 -10.49 -15.75
CA ARG A 331 25.17 -11.07 -16.65
C ARG A 331 23.95 -11.61 -15.89
N GLN A 332 24.17 -12.40 -14.84
CA GLN A 332 23.08 -13.01 -14.08
C GLN A 332 22.23 -11.97 -13.34
N ALA A 333 22.86 -10.98 -12.70
CA ALA A 333 22.14 -9.89 -12.05
C ALA A 333 21.35 -9.05 -13.05
N SER A 334 21.94 -8.78 -14.23
CA SER A 334 21.28 -8.06 -15.32
C SER A 334 20.05 -8.81 -15.86
N GLN A 335 20.13 -10.13 -16.06
CA GLN A 335 18.97 -10.93 -16.50
C GLN A 335 17.86 -10.91 -15.46
N LYS A 336 18.18 -11.14 -14.17
CA LYS A 336 17.20 -11.08 -13.07
C LYS A 336 16.53 -9.71 -12.97
N TYR A 337 17.30 -8.64 -13.10
CA TYR A 337 16.78 -7.28 -13.09
C TYR A 337 15.81 -7.04 -14.25
N PHE A 338 16.22 -7.37 -15.48
CA PHE A 338 15.37 -7.19 -16.66
C PHE A 338 14.06 -7.96 -16.56
N GLN A 339 14.13 -9.24 -16.17
CA GLN A 339 12.96 -10.11 -15.98
C GLN A 339 12.02 -9.58 -14.90
N ALA A 340 12.55 -9.15 -13.75
CA ALA A 340 11.77 -8.56 -12.67
C ALA A 340 11.01 -7.30 -13.13
N VAL A 341 11.69 -6.42 -13.88
CA VAL A 341 11.03 -5.23 -14.46
C VAL A 341 9.94 -5.66 -15.44
N GLN A 342 10.23 -6.56 -16.38
CA GLN A 342 9.23 -7.03 -17.36
C GLN A 342 8.00 -7.65 -16.71
N LYS A 343 8.20 -8.52 -15.71
CA LYS A 343 7.12 -9.12 -14.93
C LYS A 343 6.26 -8.03 -14.30
N LYS A 344 6.89 -7.06 -13.63
CA LYS A 344 6.15 -5.94 -13.01
C LYS A 344 5.40 -5.09 -14.03
N MET A 345 6.01 -4.78 -15.17
CA MET A 345 5.34 -4.03 -16.24
C MET A 345 4.13 -4.81 -16.78
N GLY A 346 4.25 -6.12 -16.92
CA GLY A 346 3.15 -7.00 -17.32
C GLY A 346 2.00 -7.00 -16.31
N GLU A 347 2.29 -7.03 -15.01
CA GLU A 347 1.28 -6.88 -13.94
C GLU A 347 0.58 -5.52 -14.05
N VAL A 348 1.34 -4.43 -14.04
CA VAL A 348 0.83 -3.05 -14.11
C VAL A 348 -0.04 -2.83 -15.36
N GLN A 349 0.36 -3.40 -16.50
CA GLN A 349 -0.39 -3.27 -17.75
C GLN A 349 -1.69 -4.11 -17.75
N LYS A 350 -1.69 -5.29 -17.12
CA LYS A 350 -2.86 -6.18 -17.04
C LYS A 350 -3.91 -5.69 -16.06
N THR A 351 -3.52 -4.95 -15.03
CA THR A 351 -4.48 -4.39 -14.08
C THR A 351 -5.46 -3.50 -14.85
N SER A 352 -6.75 -3.85 -14.79
CA SER A 352 -7.85 -3.04 -15.29
C SER A 352 -8.40 -2.23 -14.11
N PRO A 353 -7.94 -0.99 -13.88
CA PRO A 353 -8.33 -0.25 -12.69
C PRO A 353 -9.75 0.31 -12.86
N PRO A 354 -10.66 0.10 -11.89
CA PRO A 354 -12.00 0.66 -11.94
C PRO A 354 -12.03 2.19 -11.75
N THR A 355 -10.97 2.79 -11.18
CA THR A 355 -10.88 4.23 -10.88
C THR A 355 -9.50 4.79 -11.21
N PHE A 356 -9.42 6.10 -11.45
CA PHE A 356 -8.14 6.82 -11.60
C PHE A 356 -7.28 6.74 -10.34
N GLN A 357 -7.89 6.70 -9.15
CA GLN A 357 -7.18 6.52 -7.89
C GLN A 357 -6.49 5.16 -7.83
N LYS A 358 -7.18 4.08 -8.23
CA LYS A 358 -6.57 2.75 -8.33
C LYS A 358 -5.45 2.73 -9.36
N LEU A 359 -5.67 3.31 -10.53
CA LEU A 359 -4.64 3.41 -11.57
C LEU A 359 -3.39 4.15 -11.06
N THR A 360 -3.58 5.29 -10.39
CA THR A 360 -2.49 6.07 -9.78
C THR A 360 -1.71 5.22 -8.77
N ALA A 361 -2.40 4.48 -7.90
CA ALA A 361 -1.77 3.60 -6.92
C ALA A 361 -0.94 2.48 -7.58
N VAL A 362 -1.51 1.82 -8.59
CA VAL A 362 -0.83 0.73 -9.34
C VAL A 362 0.42 1.24 -10.07
N LEU A 363 0.33 2.40 -10.72
CA LEU A 363 1.46 3.02 -11.43
C LEU A 363 2.58 3.45 -10.47
N ASN A 364 2.22 4.09 -9.35
CA ASN A 364 3.19 4.47 -8.32
C ASN A 364 3.85 3.24 -7.69
N SER A 365 3.08 2.17 -7.43
CA SER A 365 3.60 0.89 -6.94
C SER A 365 4.58 0.26 -7.93
N GLY A 366 4.26 0.26 -9.23
CA GLY A 366 5.17 -0.20 -10.28
C GLY A 366 6.46 0.62 -10.37
N ALA A 367 6.38 1.95 -10.27
CA ALA A 367 7.56 2.81 -10.28
C ALA A 367 8.46 2.53 -9.06
N ARG A 368 7.87 2.52 -7.86
CA ARG A 368 8.58 2.26 -6.61
C ARG A 368 9.26 0.89 -6.62
N TYR A 369 8.57 -0.13 -7.14
CA TYR A 369 9.12 -1.47 -7.30
C TYR A 369 10.44 -1.47 -8.08
N ILE A 370 10.47 -0.81 -9.25
CA ILE A 370 11.66 -0.76 -10.12
C ILE A 370 12.82 -0.02 -9.43
N GLU A 371 12.52 1.10 -8.76
CA GLU A 371 13.50 1.90 -8.03
C GLU A 371 14.12 1.13 -6.86
N GLU A 372 13.40 0.16 -6.31
CA GLU A 372 13.82 -0.61 -5.15
C GLU A 372 14.49 -1.94 -5.50
N LEU A 373 14.62 -2.28 -6.79
CA LEU A 373 15.31 -3.50 -7.23
C LEU A 373 16.80 -3.49 -6.88
N PRO A 374 17.42 -4.66 -6.62
CA PRO A 374 18.87 -4.75 -6.42
C PRO A 374 19.65 -4.20 -7.63
N LEU A 375 20.58 -3.28 -7.39
CA LEU A 375 21.39 -2.63 -8.43
C LEU A 375 22.81 -3.22 -8.56
N LEU A 376 23.22 -4.05 -7.60
CA LEU A 376 24.57 -4.62 -7.57
C LEU A 376 24.79 -5.53 -8.78
N ASN A 377 25.89 -5.28 -9.50
CA ASN A 377 26.27 -6.01 -10.71
C ASN A 377 25.23 -5.92 -11.86
N VAL A 378 24.33 -4.95 -11.87
CA VAL A 378 23.43 -4.76 -13.02
C VAL A 378 24.11 -3.91 -14.10
N ASP A 379 23.85 -4.19 -15.38
CA ASP A 379 24.34 -3.39 -16.49
C ASP A 379 23.82 -1.94 -16.44
N GLU A 380 24.71 -0.96 -16.60
CA GLU A 380 24.36 0.46 -16.57
C GLU A 380 23.23 0.83 -17.54
N GLU A 381 23.19 0.24 -18.74
CA GLU A 381 22.12 0.56 -19.71
C GLU A 381 20.76 0.02 -19.24
N LEU A 382 20.73 -1.11 -18.51
CA LEU A 382 19.51 -1.62 -17.88
C LEU A 382 19.07 -0.76 -16.70
N LEU A 383 20.03 -0.25 -15.91
CA LEU A 383 19.73 0.67 -14.81
C LEU A 383 19.11 1.96 -15.33
N GLN A 384 19.70 2.56 -16.38
CA GLN A 384 19.14 3.75 -17.03
C GLN A 384 17.76 3.50 -17.61
N TRP A 385 17.56 2.36 -18.29
CA TRP A 385 16.25 1.96 -18.82
C TRP A 385 15.21 1.81 -17.70
N GLY A 386 15.53 1.12 -16.61
CA GLY A 386 14.62 0.95 -15.47
C GLY A 386 14.27 2.29 -14.79
N ALA A 387 15.25 3.18 -14.59
CA ALA A 387 15.01 4.52 -14.06
C ALA A 387 14.09 5.36 -14.97
N ALA A 388 14.27 5.28 -16.29
CA ALA A 388 13.40 5.93 -17.26
C ALA A 388 11.97 5.36 -17.24
N LEU A 389 11.83 4.04 -17.08
CA LEU A 389 10.52 3.40 -16.91
C LEU A 389 9.82 3.84 -15.61
N ALA A 390 10.52 3.84 -14.48
CA ALA A 390 9.95 4.30 -13.21
C ALA A 390 9.48 5.76 -13.30
N THR A 391 10.27 6.63 -13.94
CA THR A 391 9.89 8.04 -14.21
C THR A 391 8.66 8.14 -15.10
N THR A 392 8.57 7.30 -16.14
CA THR A 392 7.42 7.23 -17.04
C THR A 392 6.16 6.82 -16.29
N LEU A 393 6.24 5.78 -15.45
CA LEU A 393 5.13 5.33 -14.60
C LEU A 393 4.66 6.42 -13.63
N ARG A 394 5.58 7.16 -12.98
CA ARG A 394 5.23 8.31 -12.13
C ARG A 394 4.52 9.42 -12.92
N THR A 395 4.97 9.69 -14.13
CA THR A 395 4.34 10.68 -15.01
C THR A 395 2.91 10.27 -15.37
N MET A 396 2.70 9.00 -15.71
CA MET A 396 1.37 8.44 -15.95
C MET A 396 0.49 8.52 -14.68
N ALA A 397 1.06 8.26 -13.50
CA ALA A 397 0.33 8.36 -12.23
C ALA A 397 -0.14 9.79 -11.96
N ILE A 398 0.72 10.80 -12.18
CA ILE A 398 0.36 12.22 -12.07
C ILE A 398 -0.76 12.58 -13.05
N MET A 399 -0.70 12.10 -14.29
CA MET A 399 -1.75 12.33 -15.29
C MET A 399 -3.08 11.69 -14.89
N SER A 400 -3.04 10.46 -14.39
CA SER A 400 -4.21 9.75 -13.85
C SER A 400 -4.82 10.51 -12.67
N GLN A 401 -4.00 10.97 -11.72
CA GLN A 401 -4.43 11.76 -10.58
C GLN A 401 -5.09 13.08 -11.02
N LYS A 402 -4.49 13.80 -11.98
CA LYS A 402 -5.07 15.04 -12.54
C LYS A 402 -6.42 14.78 -13.21
N ALA A 403 -6.54 13.70 -13.99
CA ALA A 403 -7.79 13.30 -14.62
C ALA A 403 -8.88 12.99 -13.58
N GLY A 404 -8.56 12.20 -12.55
CA GLY A 404 -9.48 11.91 -11.45
C GLY A 404 -9.89 13.15 -10.67
N GLY A 405 -8.97 14.10 -10.44
CA GLY A 405 -9.25 15.38 -9.80
C GLY A 405 -10.18 16.27 -10.64
N ALA A 406 -9.95 16.38 -11.94
CA ALA A 406 -10.79 17.14 -12.86
C ALA A 406 -12.22 16.58 -12.92
N ILE A 407 -12.36 15.25 -12.99
CA ILE A 407 -13.67 14.57 -12.95
C ILE A 407 -14.39 14.84 -11.63
N SER A 408 -13.67 14.73 -10.50
CA SER A 408 -14.25 14.97 -9.17
C SER A 408 -14.70 16.42 -9.01
N LEU A 409 -13.92 17.38 -9.52
CA LEU A 409 -14.28 18.80 -9.52
C LEU A 409 -15.50 19.09 -10.41
N ALA A 410 -15.55 18.49 -11.60
CA ALA A 410 -16.70 18.62 -12.51
C ALA A 410 -17.98 18.05 -11.87
N GLU A 411 -17.87 16.91 -11.19
CA GLU A 411 -18.98 16.30 -10.45
C GLU A 411 -19.47 17.20 -9.30
N ALA A 412 -18.54 17.78 -8.53
CA ALA A 412 -18.86 18.70 -7.44
C ALA A 412 -19.55 19.99 -7.92
N ASN A 413 -19.29 20.40 -9.16
CA ASN A 413 -19.92 21.56 -9.79
C ASN A 413 -21.27 21.26 -10.46
N LYS A 414 -21.81 20.03 -10.36
CA LYS A 414 -23.15 19.73 -10.86
C LYS A 414 -24.18 20.61 -10.15
N ALA A 415 -24.93 21.37 -10.93
CA ALA A 415 -25.97 22.27 -10.44
C ALA A 415 -27.18 22.22 -11.36
N MET A 416 -28.35 22.32 -10.74
CA MET A 416 -29.65 22.46 -11.40
C MET A 416 -30.34 23.68 -10.79
N SER A 417 -30.81 24.60 -11.63
CA SER A 417 -31.54 25.78 -11.22
C SER A 417 -32.83 25.89 -12.02
N VAL A 418 -33.90 26.34 -11.35
CA VAL A 418 -35.12 26.76 -12.02
C VAL A 418 -34.99 28.25 -12.30
N VAL A 419 -35.10 28.65 -13.56
CA VAL A 419 -35.06 30.06 -13.98
C VAL A 419 -36.40 30.45 -14.57
N SER A 420 -36.80 31.71 -14.35
CA SER A 420 -37.99 32.28 -14.95
C SER A 420 -37.61 32.90 -16.30
N THR A 421 -38.23 32.43 -17.39
CA THR A 421 -38.01 32.93 -18.74
C THR A 421 -39.23 33.73 -19.21
N PRO A 422 -39.06 34.91 -19.84
CA PRO A 422 -40.18 35.64 -20.43
C PRO A 422 -40.83 34.83 -21.56
N ASN A 423 -42.15 34.67 -21.54
CA ASN A 423 -42.87 34.11 -22.69
C ASN A 423 -43.02 35.18 -23.77
N TYR A 424 -42.73 34.82 -25.02
CA TYR A 424 -42.98 35.66 -26.19
C TYR A 424 -44.15 35.06 -26.98
N TYR A 425 -45.16 35.88 -27.29
CA TYR A 425 -46.16 35.50 -28.28
C TYR A 425 -45.73 36.01 -29.65
N THR A 426 -45.77 35.13 -30.65
CA THR A 426 -45.66 35.52 -32.06
C THR A 426 -47.01 36.08 -32.48
N GLY A 427 -47.16 37.41 -32.45
CA GLY A 427 -48.36 38.08 -32.92
C GLY A 427 -48.44 37.98 -34.44
N GLY A 428 -49.18 36.99 -34.96
CA GLY A 428 -49.52 36.91 -36.37
C GLY A 428 -50.49 38.03 -36.74
N GLY A 429 -49.96 39.16 -37.21
CA GLY A 429 -50.77 40.21 -37.80
C GLY A 429 -51.33 39.73 -39.13
N TYR A 430 -52.64 39.42 -39.18
CA TYR A 430 -53.36 39.27 -40.44
C TYR A 430 -53.46 40.66 -41.10
N VAL A 431 -52.52 40.98 -42.00
CA VAL A 431 -52.71 42.08 -42.95
C VAL A 431 -53.55 41.54 -44.10
N GLY A 432 -54.87 41.70 -44.00
CA GLY A 432 -55.78 41.57 -45.13
C GLY A 432 -55.52 42.72 -46.10
N GLY A 433 -54.76 42.45 -47.17
CA GLY A 433 -54.47 43.41 -48.23
C GLY A 433 -54.05 42.72 -49.53
N TYR A 434 -54.79 42.99 -50.60
CA TYR A 434 -54.75 42.32 -51.91
C TYR A 434 -53.48 42.59 -52.76
N TYR A 435 -52.36 43.04 -52.20
CA TYR A 435 -51.09 43.18 -52.92
C TYR A 435 -49.91 42.84 -52.00
N GLY A 436 -49.00 42.00 -52.49
CA GLY A 436 -47.96 41.31 -51.72
C GLY A 436 -47.11 42.22 -50.83
N GLY A 437 -47.07 41.89 -49.54
CA GLY A 437 -46.24 42.55 -48.53
C GLY A 437 -45.42 41.52 -47.74
N TYR A 438 -44.12 41.77 -47.63
CA TYR A 438 -43.21 41.06 -46.74
C TYR A 438 -43.66 41.24 -45.27
N GLY A 439 -44.11 40.15 -44.64
CA GLY A 439 -44.48 40.15 -43.22
C GLY A 439 -43.25 40.11 -42.33
N TRP A 440 -43.07 41.15 -41.49
CA TRP A 440 -42.08 41.17 -40.42
C TRP A 440 -42.72 40.67 -39.12
N ASN A 441 -42.27 39.52 -38.62
CA ASN A 441 -42.67 39.04 -37.30
C ASN A 441 -41.87 39.79 -36.22
N TYR A 442 -42.54 40.59 -35.39
CA TYR A 442 -41.97 41.15 -34.16
C TYR A 442 -42.50 40.37 -32.94
N ALA A 443 -41.59 39.86 -32.11
CA ALA A 443 -41.94 39.20 -30.86
C ALA A 443 -42.22 40.24 -29.78
N VAL A 444 -43.41 40.18 -29.16
CA VAL A 444 -43.80 41.09 -28.06
C VAL A 444 -43.73 40.32 -26.73
N PRO A 445 -43.03 40.82 -25.69
CA PRO A 445 -42.98 40.16 -24.39
C PRO A 445 -44.38 40.04 -23.80
N SER A 446 -44.81 38.83 -23.42
CA SER A 446 -46.06 38.63 -22.70
C SER A 446 -45.87 38.91 -21.20
N GLY A 447 -46.90 39.37 -20.50
CA GLY A 447 -46.88 39.55 -19.03
C GLY A 447 -46.82 38.24 -18.22
N SER A 448 -46.68 37.08 -18.89
CA SER A 448 -46.53 35.76 -18.28
C SER A 448 -45.08 35.29 -18.36
N THR A 449 -44.58 34.69 -17.27
CA THR A 449 -43.30 34.02 -17.24
C THR A 449 -43.48 32.51 -17.27
N SER A 450 -42.60 31.82 -17.99
CA SER A 450 -42.43 30.38 -17.93
C SER A 450 -41.31 30.03 -16.95
N THR A 451 -41.34 28.83 -16.38
CA THR A 451 -40.23 28.27 -15.61
C THR A 451 -39.49 27.27 -16.48
N ALA A 452 -38.20 27.50 -16.69
CA ALA A 452 -37.30 26.54 -17.34
C ALA A 452 -36.34 25.95 -16.31
N VAL A 453 -36.10 24.65 -16.37
CA VAL A 453 -35.01 24.01 -15.63
C VAL A 453 -33.76 24.10 -16.47
N VAL A 454 -32.69 24.65 -15.90
CA VAL A 454 -31.37 24.73 -16.53
C VAL A 454 -30.40 23.96 -15.65
N ASP A 455 -29.68 23.02 -16.25
CA ASP A 455 -28.64 22.24 -15.59
C ASP A 455 -27.36 22.22 -16.44
N ASN A 456 -26.24 21.85 -15.80
CA ASN A 456 -24.95 21.69 -16.47
C ASN A 456 -24.54 20.23 -16.65
N TYR A 457 -25.46 19.28 -16.55
CA TYR A 457 -25.13 17.85 -16.46
C TYR A 457 -24.53 17.32 -17.75
N ALA A 458 -25.03 17.78 -18.91
CA ALA A 458 -24.46 17.43 -20.21
C ALA A 458 -23.00 17.93 -20.35
N SER A 459 -22.71 19.15 -19.88
CA SER A 459 -21.36 19.71 -19.88
C SER A 459 -20.42 18.91 -18.97
N VAL A 460 -20.88 18.58 -17.75
CA VAL A 460 -20.12 17.75 -16.81
C VAL A 460 -19.85 16.36 -17.39
N ASN A 461 -20.85 15.69 -17.95
CA ASN A 461 -20.68 14.39 -18.60
C ASN A 461 -19.67 14.45 -19.76
N ASN A 462 -19.68 15.54 -20.55
CA ASN A 462 -18.70 15.76 -21.61
C ASN A 462 -17.27 15.94 -21.06
N ILE A 463 -17.08 16.75 -20.01
CA ILE A 463 -15.78 16.90 -19.33
C ILE A 463 -15.27 15.55 -18.84
N GLN A 464 -16.14 14.74 -18.22
CA GLN A 464 -15.77 13.42 -17.71
C GLN A 464 -15.36 12.46 -18.83
N THR A 465 -16.11 12.44 -19.93
CA THR A 465 -15.85 11.59 -21.09
C THR A 465 -14.54 11.98 -21.78
N VAL A 466 -14.37 13.26 -22.12
CA VAL A 466 -13.16 13.76 -22.79
C VAL A 466 -11.91 13.58 -21.93
N THR A 467 -12.00 13.87 -20.62
CA THR A 467 -10.88 13.68 -19.68
C THR A 467 -10.46 12.20 -19.64
N SER A 468 -11.43 11.29 -19.56
CA SER A 468 -11.15 9.85 -19.52
C SER A 468 -10.55 9.34 -20.83
N GLN A 469 -11.05 9.81 -21.98
CA GLN A 469 -10.51 9.46 -23.29
C GLN A 469 -9.08 9.96 -23.48
N ASN A 470 -8.81 11.23 -23.14
CA ASN A 470 -7.48 11.82 -23.28
C ASN A 470 -6.44 11.10 -22.41
N GLU A 471 -6.78 10.78 -21.17
CA GLU A 471 -5.88 10.01 -20.28
C GLU A 471 -5.64 8.59 -20.85
N ALA A 472 -6.68 7.91 -21.32
CA ALA A 472 -6.55 6.57 -21.89
C ALA A 472 -5.71 6.56 -23.18
N LEU A 473 -5.87 7.56 -24.04
CA LEU A 473 -5.05 7.75 -25.25
C LEU A 473 -3.57 7.97 -24.88
N TYR A 474 -3.29 8.90 -23.97
CA TYR A 474 -1.94 9.16 -23.49
C TYR A 474 -1.29 7.89 -22.91
N ARG A 475 -2.01 7.16 -22.06
CA ARG A 475 -1.55 5.89 -21.50
C ARG A 475 -1.22 4.86 -22.58
N ARG A 476 -2.10 4.70 -23.57
CA ARG A 476 -1.89 3.73 -24.66
C ARG A 476 -0.64 4.05 -25.48
N GLU A 477 -0.45 5.31 -25.86
CA GLU A 477 0.75 5.70 -26.62
C GLU A 477 2.03 5.56 -25.78
N THR A 478 1.95 5.87 -24.48
CA THR A 478 3.07 5.65 -23.55
C THR A 478 3.44 4.17 -23.44
N TRP A 479 2.46 3.26 -23.38
CA TRP A 479 2.71 1.81 -23.37
C TRP A 479 3.38 1.31 -24.65
N LYS A 480 3.02 1.84 -25.83
CA LYS A 480 3.71 1.51 -27.07
C LYS A 480 5.18 1.95 -27.02
N ALA A 481 5.45 3.14 -26.49
CA ALA A 481 6.82 3.63 -26.33
C ALA A 481 7.63 2.74 -25.35
N ILE A 482 7.01 2.32 -24.23
CA ILE A 482 7.60 1.37 -23.27
C ILE A 482 7.96 0.05 -23.96
N GLN A 483 7.05 -0.50 -24.77
CA GLN A 483 7.29 -1.75 -25.51
C GLN A 483 8.46 -1.61 -26.50
N GLY A 484 8.52 -0.50 -27.25
CA GLY A 484 9.64 -0.20 -28.15
C GLY A 484 10.98 -0.13 -27.40
N GLY A 485 11.05 0.66 -26.33
CA GLY A 485 12.26 0.78 -25.51
C GLY A 485 12.69 -0.55 -24.85
N THR A 486 11.73 -1.38 -24.45
CA THR A 486 11.98 -2.73 -23.90
C THR A 486 12.61 -3.66 -24.94
N LEU A 487 12.11 -3.65 -26.18
CA LEU A 487 12.67 -4.45 -27.27
C LEU A 487 14.09 -3.99 -27.66
N ASP A 488 14.34 -2.69 -27.59
CA ASP A 488 15.64 -2.11 -27.91
C ASP A 488 16.69 -2.48 -26.86
N ILE A 489 16.39 -2.31 -25.56
CA ILE A 489 17.33 -2.69 -24.50
C ILE A 489 17.58 -4.21 -24.49
N ARG A 490 16.55 -5.02 -24.74
CA ARG A 490 16.68 -6.48 -24.87
C ARG A 490 17.68 -6.84 -25.97
N ARG A 491 17.52 -6.28 -27.17
CA ARG A 491 18.44 -6.52 -28.30
C ARG A 491 19.88 -6.15 -27.97
N LYS A 492 20.08 -5.02 -27.28
CA LYS A 492 21.41 -4.61 -26.83
C LYS A 492 22.01 -5.58 -25.82
N MET A 493 21.23 -6.03 -24.82
CA MET A 493 21.70 -6.97 -23.80
C MET A 493 22.03 -8.35 -24.38
N VAL A 494 21.18 -8.87 -25.29
CA VAL A 494 21.46 -10.12 -26.01
C VAL A 494 22.75 -10.00 -26.81
N LYS A 495 22.96 -8.90 -27.53
CA LYS A 495 24.21 -8.66 -28.29
C LYS A 495 25.43 -8.56 -27.37
N LYS A 496 25.29 -7.93 -26.19
CA LYS A 496 26.40 -7.68 -25.25
C LYS A 496 26.81 -8.93 -24.50
N TYR A 497 25.86 -9.74 -24.05
CA TYR A 497 26.10 -10.89 -23.17
C TYR A 497 25.99 -12.25 -23.87
N ASN A 498 25.54 -12.28 -25.13
CA ASN A 498 25.34 -13.49 -25.94
C ASN A 498 24.45 -14.54 -25.26
N VAL A 499 23.42 -14.09 -24.55
CA VAL A 499 22.39 -14.91 -23.91
C VAL A 499 21.04 -14.23 -24.06
N GLU A 500 19.96 -14.99 -23.97
CA GLU A 500 18.61 -14.43 -24.05
C GLU A 500 18.28 -13.60 -22.80
N PHE A 501 17.62 -12.46 -23.02
CA PHE A 501 17.07 -11.60 -21.98
C PHE A 501 15.56 -11.58 -22.06
#